data_AF-A0A1V1PI99-F1
#
_entry.id   AF-A0A1V1PI99-F1
#
_cell.length_a   1.000
_cell.length_b   1.000
_cell.length_c   1.000
_cell.angle_alpha   90.00
_cell.angle_beta   90.00
_cell.angle_gamma   90.00
#
_symmetry.space_group_name_H-M   'P 1'
#
loop_
_entity.id
_entity.type
_entity.pdbx_description
1 polymer ?
#
loop_
_entity_poly.entity_id
_entity_poly.type
_entity_poly.pdbx_seq_one_letter_code
_entity_poly.pdbx_strand_id
1 'polypeptide(L)' 'MVLVNAISTDEKGEFTMALPKRKVSKSRRDKRRTHQKLAVPNVQKCPQCGEAKLPHHMCPECGSYKDRTIMEIEN' A
#
# COMPACT_ATOMS: atom_id res chain seq x y z
N MET A 1 26.87 6.45 -18.12
CA MET A 1 27.42 7.61 -17.40
C MET A 1 28.29 8.36 -18.39
N VAL A 2 27.90 9.50 -18.95
CA VAL A 2 26.72 10.37 -18.76
C VAL A 2 25.96 10.49 -20.11
N LEU A 3 24.89 11.27 -20.37
CA LEU A 3 24.23 12.38 -19.64
C LEU A 3 22.77 12.06 -19.25
N VAL A 4 21.79 12.46 -20.09
CA VAL A 4 20.39 12.77 -19.75
C VAL A 4 19.49 12.45 -20.95
N ASN A 5 18.29 11.92 -20.71
CA ASN A 5 17.25 11.72 -21.72
C ASN A 5 16.97 13.00 -22.52
N ALA A 6 16.78 12.88 -23.83
CA ALA A 6 16.44 14.00 -24.70
C ALA A 6 15.05 14.56 -24.37
N ILE A 7 15.01 15.57 -23.50
CA ILE A 7 13.88 16.48 -23.38
C ILE A 7 14.01 17.44 -24.56
N SER A 8 13.13 17.31 -25.55
CA SER A 8 13.05 18.22 -26.69
C SER A 8 12.63 19.61 -26.20
N THR A 9 13.61 20.47 -25.95
CA THR A 9 13.39 21.89 -25.68
C THR A 9 13.04 22.58 -26.99
N ASP A 10 11.85 23.16 -27.07
CA ASP A 10 11.50 24.07 -28.17
C ASP A 10 12.49 25.24 -28.23
N GLU A 11 12.70 25.81 -29.43
CA GLU A 11 13.74 26.79 -29.77
C GLU A 11 13.72 28.10 -28.93
N LYS A 12 12.72 28.27 -28.06
CA LYS A 12 12.54 29.43 -27.16
C LYS A 12 12.84 29.12 -25.69
N GLY A 13 13.26 27.90 -25.36
CA GLY A 13 13.71 27.54 -24.00
C GLY A 13 12.61 27.48 -22.94
N GLU A 14 11.34 27.27 -23.34
CA GLU A 14 10.19 27.26 -22.41
C GLU A 14 9.65 25.82 -22.25
N PHE A 15 9.76 25.27 -21.04
CA PHE A 15 9.24 23.93 -20.73
C PHE A 15 7.71 23.97 -20.61
N THR A 16 7.00 23.60 -21.68
CA THR A 16 5.53 23.53 -21.72
C THR A 16 4.96 22.34 -20.93
N MET A 17 5.17 22.33 -19.60
CA MET A 17 4.60 21.31 -18.72
C MET A 17 3.07 21.34 -18.75
N ALA A 18 2.44 20.17 -18.87
CA ALA A 18 0.99 20.06 -19.00
C ALA A 18 0.24 20.50 -17.73
N LEU A 19 -0.32 21.72 -17.75
CA LEU A 19 -1.11 22.28 -16.65
C LEU A 19 -2.61 21.98 -16.78
N PRO A 20 -3.33 21.72 -15.66
CA PRO A 20 -4.77 21.50 -15.68
C PRO A 20 -5.53 22.79 -16.06
N LYS A 21 -6.17 22.80 -17.23
CA LYS A 21 -6.89 23.98 -17.77
C LYS A 21 -7.97 24.56 -16.85
N ARG A 22 -8.57 23.75 -15.97
CA ARG A 22 -9.62 24.15 -15.00
C ARG A 22 -9.55 23.32 -13.72
N LYS A 23 -10.02 23.89 -12.61
CA LYS A 23 -10.20 23.19 -11.33
C LYS A 23 -11.19 22.03 -11.47
N VAL A 24 -10.83 20.85 -10.95
CA VAL A 24 -11.73 19.69 -10.88
C VAL A 24 -12.86 19.98 -9.88
N SER A 25 -14.12 19.79 -10.28
CA SER A 25 -15.27 19.99 -9.38
C SER A 25 -15.28 18.98 -8.23
N LYS A 26 -15.92 19.32 -7.10
CA LYS A 26 -16.05 18.43 -5.93
C LYS A 26 -16.55 17.05 -6.36
N SER A 27 -17.72 17.00 -7.03
CA SER A 27 -18.29 15.75 -7.56
C SER A 27 -17.34 14.95 -8.46
N ARG A 28 -16.58 15.58 -9.39
CA ARG A 28 -15.63 14.84 -10.25
C ARG A 28 -14.43 14.30 -9.46
N ARG A 29 -13.92 15.05 -8.48
CA ARG A 29 -12.84 14.59 -7.59
C ARG A 29 -13.30 13.43 -6.72
N ASP A 30 -14.49 13.55 -6.15
CA ASP A 30 -15.01 12.60 -5.16
C ASP A 30 -15.47 11.30 -5.85
N LYS A 31 -16.09 11.40 -7.05
CA LYS A 31 -16.36 10.24 -7.94
C LYS A 31 -15.10 9.48 -8.36
N ARG A 32 -13.94 10.14 -8.50
CA ARG A 32 -12.66 9.48 -8.80
C ARG A 32 -12.07 8.74 -7.59
N ARG A 33 -12.48 9.10 -6.37
CA ARG A 33 -11.99 8.52 -5.10
C ARG A 33 -12.81 7.33 -4.61
N THR A 34 -13.92 6.97 -5.27
CA THR A 34 -14.80 5.85 -4.89
C THR A 34 -14.09 4.50 -4.80
N HIS A 35 -13.06 4.29 -5.62
CA HIS A 35 -12.26 3.06 -5.64
C HIS A 35 -11.13 3.08 -4.58
N GLN A 36 -10.82 4.23 -3.98
CA GLN A 36 -9.75 4.42 -3.00
C GLN A 36 -10.23 4.09 -1.58
N LYS A 37 -10.77 2.88 -1.40
CA LYS A 37 -11.24 2.36 -0.11
C LYS A 37 -10.17 1.46 0.52
N LEU A 38 -10.00 1.56 1.83
CA LEU A 38 -9.18 0.62 2.59
C LEU A 38 -9.91 -0.73 2.69
N ALA A 39 -9.19 -1.82 2.47
CA ALA A 39 -9.67 -3.16 2.75
C ALA A 39 -9.27 -3.56 4.19
N VAL A 40 -10.19 -4.17 4.92
CA VAL A 40 -9.89 -4.74 6.25
C VAL A 40 -9.05 -6.01 6.04
N PRO A 41 -7.95 -6.22 6.79
CA PRO A 41 -7.19 -7.46 6.70
C PRO A 41 -8.04 -8.65 7.17
N ASN A 42 -7.88 -9.80 6.52
CA ASN A 42 -8.51 -11.04 6.97
C ASN A 42 -7.82 -11.52 8.24
N VAL A 43 -8.54 -11.54 9.35
CA VAL A 43 -8.07 -12.03 10.65
C VAL A 43 -8.74 -13.37 10.94
N GLN A 44 -7.98 -14.32 11.49
CA GLN A 44 -8.44 -15.66 11.89
C GLN A 44 -7.98 -15.94 13.32
N LYS A 45 -8.71 -16.78 14.06
CA LYS A 45 -8.30 -17.18 15.41
C LYS A 45 -7.14 -18.16 15.37
N CYS A 46 -6.21 -18.05 16.30
CA CYS A 46 -5.15 -19.02 16.49
C CYS A 46 -5.71 -20.28 17.19
N PRO A 47 -5.45 -21.51 16.69
CA PRO A 47 -5.94 -22.74 17.33
C PRO A 47 -5.28 -23.02 18.68
N GLN A 48 -4.08 -22.47 18.93
CA GLN A 48 -3.28 -22.75 20.14
C GLN A 48 -3.60 -21.77 21.29
N CYS A 49 -3.74 -20.46 21.01
CA CYS A 49 -3.98 -19.43 22.04
C CYS A 49 -5.33 -18.69 21.90
N GLY A 50 -6.12 -18.94 20.85
CA GLY A 50 -7.39 -18.25 20.59
C GLY A 50 -7.26 -16.85 19.98
N GLU A 51 -6.10 -16.21 20.07
CA GLU A 51 -5.90 -14.81 19.66
C GLU A 51 -6.00 -14.57 18.13
N ALA A 52 -6.33 -13.34 17.75
CA ALA A 52 -6.35 -12.85 16.39
C ALA A 52 -4.97 -12.95 15.71
N LYS A 53 -4.91 -13.64 14.57
CA LYS A 53 -3.72 -13.66 13.70
C LYS A 53 -4.08 -13.54 12.21
N LEU A 54 -3.11 -13.15 11.40
CA LEU A 54 -3.23 -13.19 9.95
C LEU A 54 -3.11 -14.63 9.43
N PRO A 55 -3.88 -15.04 8.41
CA PRO A 55 -3.77 -16.37 7.81
C PRO A 55 -2.39 -16.58 7.19
N HIS A 56 -1.86 -17.79 7.29
CA HIS A 56 -0.52 -18.19 6.84
C HIS A 56 0.68 -17.53 7.55
N HIS A 57 0.47 -16.65 8.54
CA HIS A 57 1.52 -16.13 9.41
C HIS A 57 1.66 -16.96 10.70
N MET A 58 2.85 -16.89 11.32
CA MET A 58 3.08 -17.31 12.71
C MET A 58 2.25 -16.42 13.65
N CYS A 59 1.75 -16.99 14.76
CA CYS A 59 1.06 -16.17 15.76
C CYS A 59 2.08 -15.30 16.53
N PRO A 60 1.86 -13.98 16.65
CA PRO A 60 2.80 -13.10 17.37
C PRO A 60 2.82 -13.34 18.88
N GLU A 61 1.73 -13.82 19.48
CA GLU A 61 1.65 -14.04 20.94
C GLU A 61 2.30 -15.35 21.39
N CYS A 62 2.12 -16.44 20.64
CA CYS A 62 2.51 -17.79 21.09
C CYS A 62 3.58 -18.47 20.23
N GLY A 63 4.21 -17.73 19.31
CA GLY A 63 5.33 -18.23 18.48
C GLY A 63 5.01 -19.47 17.63
N SER A 64 3.72 -19.80 17.47
CA SER A 64 3.29 -21.09 16.91
C SER A 64 2.81 -20.98 15.46
N TYR A 65 3.13 -22.01 14.68
CA TYR A 65 2.71 -22.18 13.30
C TYR A 65 2.60 -23.67 12.96
N LYS A 66 1.46 -24.08 12.37
CA LYS A 66 1.14 -25.50 12.07
C LYS A 66 1.36 -26.43 13.27
N ASP A 67 0.83 -26.03 14.42
CA ASP A 67 0.83 -26.79 15.67
C ASP A 67 2.23 -27.20 16.18
N ARG A 68 3.23 -26.40 15.80
CA ARG A 68 4.59 -26.43 16.35
C ARG A 68 4.92 -25.05 16.90
N THR A 69 5.50 -25.01 18.09
CA THR A 69 6.15 -23.81 18.64
C THR A 69 7.48 -23.64 17.90
N ILE A 70 7.67 -22.51 17.22
CA ILE A 70 8.88 -22.23 16.42
C ILE A 70 9.80 -21.25 17.16
N MET A 71 9.23 -20.31 17.91
CA MET A 71 9.97 -19.44 18.81
C MET A 71 9.35 -19.53 20.21
N GLU A 72 10.20 -19.65 21.21
CA GLU A 72 9.86 -19.37 22.60
C GLU A 72 9.81 -17.84 22.72
N ILE A 73 8.60 -17.29 22.84
CA ILE A 73 8.40 -15.87 23.10
C ILE A 73 8.31 -15.72 24.62
N GLU A 74 9.43 -15.33 25.23
CA GLU A 74 9.42 -14.82 26.60
C GLU A 74 8.72 -13.46 26.60
N ASN A 75 7.72 -13.31 27.48
CA ASN A 75 6.96 -12.07 27.71
C ASN A 75 7.65 -11.19 28.76
#